data_AF-A0A3D1YXD6-F1
#
_entry.id   AF-A0A3D1YXD6-F1
#
_cell.length_a   1.000
_cell.length_b   1.000
_cell.length_c   1.000
_cell.angle_alpha   90.00
_cell.angle_beta   90.00
_cell.angle_gamma   90.00
#
_symmetry.space_group_name_H-M   'P 1'
#
loop_
_entity.id
_entity.type
_entity.pdbx_description
1 polymer ?
#
loop_
_entity_poly.entity_id
_entity_poly.type
_entity_poly.pdbx_seq_one_letter_code
_entity_poly.pdbx_strand_id
1 'polypeptide(L)'
;PVWIADSLSAGIDGIMMIGCKYGDDYQCHFAKGSELANYRMEKVQETLNRLVLESDRVKILQLAIDDYDKLPSIIDEYMEQLDGFGPNPYKGF
;
A
#
# COMPACT_ATOMS: atom_id res chain seq x y z
N PRO A 1 4.83 -8.69 -3.21
CA PRO A 1 6.10 -8.13 -2.67
C PRO A 1 7.03 -7.61 -3.77
N VAL A 2 7.37 -8.43 -4.78
CA VAL A 2 8.24 -8.04 -5.91
C VAL A 2 7.76 -6.75 -6.58
N TRP A 3 6.49 -6.66 -6.98
CA TRP A 3 5.97 -5.46 -7.63
C TRP A 3 6.13 -4.19 -6.80
N ILE A 4 5.99 -4.28 -5.47
CA ILE A 4 6.14 -3.13 -4.59
C ILE A 4 7.61 -2.71 -4.49
N ALA A 5 8.51 -3.67 -4.26
CA ALA A 5 9.93 -3.41 -4.16
C ALA A 5 10.50 -2.85 -5.48
N ASP A 6 10.10 -3.43 -6.62
CA ASP A 6 10.55 -3.01 -7.94
C ASP A 6 10.04 -1.61 -8.28
N SER A 7 8.77 -1.31 -8.01
CA SER A 7 8.20 0.02 -8.22
C SER A 7 8.90 1.09 -7.37
N LEU A 8 9.16 0.82 -6.09
CA LEU A 8 9.89 1.76 -5.24
C LEU A 8 11.36 1.91 -5.66
N SER A 9 12.01 0.83 -6.09
CA SER A 9 13.39 0.88 -6.61
C SER A 9 13.47 1.63 -7.94
N ALA A 10 12.37 1.70 -8.71
CA ALA A 10 12.24 2.50 -9.91
C ALA A 10 11.94 3.99 -9.63
N GLY A 11 11.86 4.40 -8.37
CA GLY A 11 11.66 5.80 -7.98
C GLY A 11 10.20 6.24 -7.80
N ILE A 12 9.26 5.31 -7.68
CA ILE A 12 7.86 5.63 -7.31
C ILE A 12 7.82 6.13 -5.86
N ASP A 13 7.14 7.26 -5.62
CA ASP A 13 7.15 7.94 -4.31
C ASP A 13 6.36 7.20 -3.22
N GLY A 14 5.28 6.51 -3.60
CA GLY A 14 4.51 5.67 -2.71
C GLY A 14 3.52 4.77 -3.44
N ILE A 15 3.06 3.72 -2.76
CA ILE A 15 2.15 2.71 -3.29
C ILE A 15 0.98 2.51 -2.33
N MET A 16 -0.24 2.70 -2.82
CA MET A 16 -1.46 2.36 -2.08
C MET A 16 -2.07 1.07 -2.64
N MET A 17 -2.37 0.11 -1.77
CA MET A 17 -3.08 -1.12 -2.09
C MET A 17 -4.40 -1.18 -1.32
N ILE A 18 -5.50 -1.28 -2.05
CA ILE A 18 -6.84 -1.38 -1.47
C ILE A 18 -7.42 -2.75 -1.80
N GLY A 19 -7.77 -3.52 -0.77
CA GLY A 19 -8.41 -4.82 -0.88
C GLY A 19 -9.80 -4.85 -0.29
N CYS A 20 -10.58 -5.88 -0.61
CA CYS A 20 -11.86 -6.13 0.07
C CYS A 20 -11.60 -6.51 1.53
N LYS A 21 -12.56 -6.20 2.42
CA LYS A 21 -12.52 -6.68 3.81
C LYS A 21 -12.40 -8.21 3.86
N TYR A 22 -11.58 -8.70 4.78
CA TYR A 22 -11.48 -10.11 5.15
C TYR A 22 -11.66 -10.28 6.66
N GLY A 23 -11.98 -11.49 7.12
CA GLY A 23 -12.36 -11.78 8.51
C GLY A 23 -13.83 -12.16 8.59
N ASP A 24 -14.52 -11.70 9.63
CA ASP A 24 -15.91 -12.09 9.92
C ASP A 24 -16.89 -11.55 8.86
N ASP A 25 -16.66 -10.34 8.35
CA ASP A 25 -17.43 -9.74 7.24
C ASP A 25 -16.72 -9.95 5.90
N TYR A 26 -16.55 -11.23 5.53
CA TYR A 26 -15.75 -11.62 4.39
C TYR A 26 -16.37 -11.15 3.05
N GLN A 27 -15.74 -10.18 2.39
CA GLN A 27 -16.21 -9.61 1.12
C GLN A 27 -15.28 -9.90 -0.07
N CYS A 28 -14.18 -10.64 0.13
CA CYS A 28 -13.30 -10.96 -0.98
C CYS A 28 -13.98 -11.92 -1.95
N HIS A 29 -14.21 -11.43 -3.18
CA HIS A 29 -14.86 -12.18 -4.26
C HIS A 29 -14.17 -13.52 -4.57
N PHE A 30 -12.85 -13.61 -4.34
CA PHE A 30 -12.05 -14.80 -4.58
C PHE A 30 -11.68 -15.56 -3.30
N ALA A 31 -12.52 -15.48 -2.27
CA ALA A 31 -12.52 -16.28 -1.04
C ALA A 31 -11.31 -16.17 -0.09
N LYS A 32 -10.07 -15.96 -0.56
CA LYS A 32 -8.85 -15.82 0.28
C LYS A 32 -7.89 -14.73 -0.21
N GLY A 33 -8.23 -14.01 -1.28
CA GLY A 33 -7.32 -13.07 -1.94
C GLY A 33 -6.82 -11.96 -1.01
N SER A 34 -7.73 -11.27 -0.32
CA SER A 34 -7.39 -10.17 0.59
C SER A 34 -6.58 -10.63 1.80
N GLU A 35 -6.92 -11.79 2.36
CA GLU A 35 -6.19 -12.40 3.49
C GLU A 35 -4.74 -12.73 3.09
N LEU A 36 -4.57 -13.39 1.94
CA LEU A 36 -3.25 -13.72 1.39
C LEU A 36 -2.45 -12.46 1.03
N ALA A 37 -3.11 -11.42 0.53
CA ALA A 37 -2.46 -10.14 0.26
C ALA A 37 -1.93 -9.54 1.56
N ASN A 38 -2.74 -9.46 2.62
CA ASN A 38 -2.30 -8.89 3.90
C ASN A 38 -1.14 -9.67 4.52
N TYR A 39 -1.21 -11.00 4.55
CA TYR A 39 -0.10 -11.83 5.02
C TYR A 39 1.20 -11.59 4.22
N ARG A 40 1.11 -11.46 2.89
CA ARG A 40 2.27 -11.15 2.04
C ARG A 40 2.80 -9.74 2.29
N MET A 41 1.93 -8.81 2.66
CA MET A 41 2.30 -7.42 2.91
C MET A 41 2.99 -7.22 4.26
N GLU A 42 2.71 -8.05 5.27
CA GLU A 42 3.48 -8.05 6.52
C GLU A 42 4.99 -8.23 6.26
N LYS A 43 5.35 -8.95 5.19
CA LYS A 43 6.74 -9.17 4.75
C LYS A 43 7.32 -8.05 3.88
N VAL A 44 6.50 -7.11 3.42
CA VAL A 44 6.99 -5.97 2.61
C VAL A 44 7.77 -4.99 3.48
N GLN A 45 7.42 -4.83 4.75
CA GLN A 45 8.14 -3.96 5.68
C GLN A 45 9.63 -4.33 5.83
N GLU A 46 9.94 -5.63 5.91
CA GLU A 46 11.33 -6.11 5.90
C GLU A 46 12.06 -5.74 4.59
N THR A 47 11.34 -5.69 3.47
CA THR A 47 11.90 -5.29 2.18
C THR A 47 12.17 -3.79 2.12
N LEU A 48 11.26 -2.96 2.64
CA LEU A 48 11.42 -1.50 2.70
C LEU A 48 12.62 -1.09 3.56
N ASN A 49 12.80 -1.74 4.70
CA ASN A 49 13.96 -1.53 5.57
C ASN A 49 15.28 -1.77 4.83
N ARG A 50 15.33 -2.76 3.91
CA ARG A 50 16.53 -3.04 3.10
C ARG A 50 16.78 -1.99 2.01
N LEU A 51 15.71 -1.34 1.52
CA LEU A 51 15.79 -0.24 0.55
C LEU A 51 16.05 1.11 1.24
N VAL A 52 16.12 1.16 2.57
CA VAL A 52 16.31 2.40 3.35
C VAL A 52 15.21 3.43 3.01
N LEU A 53 13.98 2.95 2.85
CA LEU A 53 12.80 3.77 2.58
C LEU A 53 11.87 3.74 3.79
N GLU A 54 11.12 4.82 3.98
CA GLU A 54 10.08 4.90 4.98
C GLU A 54 9.01 3.82 4.73
N SER A 55 8.65 3.07 5.77
CA SER A 55 7.59 2.05 5.75
C SER A 55 6.28 2.57 5.17
N ASP A 56 6.03 3.83 5.45
CA ASP A 56 4.79 4.55 5.19
C ASP A 56 4.63 4.97 3.73
N ARG A 57 5.66 4.76 2.90
CA ARG A 57 5.54 4.82 1.43
C ARG A 57 4.72 3.65 0.86
N VAL A 58 4.29 2.71 1.68
CA VAL A 58 3.35 1.64 1.29
C VAL A 58 2.16 1.65 2.23
N LYS A 59 0.99 2.03 1.71
CA LYS A 59 -0.27 2.04 2.46
C LYS A 59 -1.16 0.90 2.00
N ILE A 60 -1.59 0.06 2.93
CA ILE A 60 -2.50 -1.07 2.64
C ILE A 60 -3.77 -0.88 3.44
N LEU A 61 -4.88 -0.94 2.74
CA LEU A 61 -6.19 -0.61 3.29
C LEU A 61 -7.20 -1.68 2.87
N GLN A 62 -8.20 -1.85 3.73
CA GLN A 62 -9.35 -2.67 3.43
C GLN A 62 -10.58 -1.78 3.41
N LEU A 63 -11.32 -1.83 2.31
CA LEU A 63 -12.59 -1.12 2.17
C LEU A 63 -13.67 -2.10 1.74
N ALA A 64 -14.88 -1.88 2.26
CA ALA A 64 -16.05 -2.55 1.72
C ALA A 64 -16.43 -1.89 0.38
N ILE A 65 -17.16 -2.63 -0.45
CA ILE A 65 -17.54 -2.13 -1.78
C ILE A 65 -18.45 -0.88 -1.70
N ASP A 66 -19.19 -0.72 -0.61
CA ASP A 66 -20.08 0.40 -0.32
C ASP A 66 -19.38 1.58 0.39
N ASP A 67 -18.14 1.41 0.85
CA ASP A 67 -17.30 2.46 1.48
C ASP A 67 -16.52 3.30 0.44
N TYR A 68 -16.93 3.28 -0.84
CA TYR A 68 -16.20 3.93 -1.94
C TYR A 68 -16.14 5.46 -1.81
N ASP A 69 -17.09 6.06 -1.10
CA ASP A 69 -17.18 7.50 -0.83
C ASP A 69 -16.02 8.01 0.03
N LYS A 70 -15.34 7.13 0.77
CA LYS A 70 -14.16 7.44 1.59
C LYS A 70 -12.86 7.49 0.79
N LEU A 71 -12.84 6.96 -0.44
CA LEU A 71 -11.62 6.90 -1.25
C LEU A 71 -10.97 8.26 -1.49
N PRO A 72 -11.71 9.35 -1.82
CA PRO A 72 -11.10 10.65 -2.05
C PRO A 72 -10.30 11.14 -0.84
N SER A 73 -10.89 11.14 0.36
CA SER A 73 -10.19 11.62 1.56
C SER A 73 -9.00 10.74 1.92
N ILE A 74 -9.11 9.42 1.77
CA ILE A 74 -8.02 8.47 2.02
C ILE A 74 -6.82 8.72 1.09
N ILE A 75 -7.10 9.04 -0.19
CA ILE A 75 -6.07 9.34 -1.18
C ILE A 75 -5.44 10.69 -0.87
N ASP A 76 -6.24 11.72 -0.58
CA ASP A 76 -5.74 13.05 -0.23
C ASP A 76 -4.81 13.01 0.99
N GLU A 77 -5.24 12.35 2.08
CA GLU A 77 -4.42 12.14 3.28
C GLU A 77 -3.11 11.39 2.98
N TYR A 78 -3.15 10.43 2.04
CA TYR A 78 -1.95 9.70 1.67
C TYR A 78 -0.99 10.55 0.83
N MET A 79 -1.52 11.40 -0.07
CA MET A 79 -0.70 12.33 -0.83
C MET A 79 0.00 13.33 0.08
N GLU A 80 -0.72 13.91 1.06
CA GLU A 80 -0.13 14.80 2.06
C GLU A 80 0.97 14.11 2.87
N GLN A 81 0.76 12.84 3.25
CA GLN A 81 1.78 12.04 3.93
C GLN A 81 3.03 11.83 3.07
N LEU A 82 2.86 11.54 1.77
CA LEU A 82 3.98 11.35 0.84
C LEU A 82 4.76 12.65 0.60
N ASP A 83 4.08 13.78 0.49
CA ASP A 83 4.71 15.10 0.36
C ASP A 83 5.64 15.40 1.55
N GLY A 84 5.27 14.92 2.75
CA GLY A 84 6.09 15.02 3.96
C GLY A 84 7.43 14.26 3.92
N PHE A 85 7.53 13.19 3.11
CA PHE A 85 8.77 12.43 2.95
C PHE A 85 9.70 12.97 1.86
N GLY A 86 9.18 13.85 0.99
CA GLY A 86 9.88 14.25 -0.22
C GLY A 86 10.03 13.12 -1.25
N PRO A 87 10.69 13.41 -2.40
CA PRO A 87 10.80 12.46 -3.50
C PRO A 87 11.57 11.21 -3.08
N ASN A 88 11.20 10.07 -3.65
CA ASN A 88 11.92 8.82 -3.45
C ASN A 88 13.40 8.97 -3.85
N PRO A 89 14.36 8.56 -3.00
CA PRO A 89 15.81 8.65 -3.29
C PRO A 89 16.27 7.95 -4.58
N TYR A 90 15.53 6.94 -5.06
CA TYR A 90 15.82 6.23 -6.30
C TYR A 90 15.25 6.93 -7.54
N LYS A 91 14.48 8.01 -7.37
CA LYS A 91 13.96 8.81 -8.47
C LYS A 91 15.14 9.49 -9.15
N GLY A 92 15.37 9.14 -10.42
CA GLY A 92 16.51 9.64 -11.19
C GLY A 92 16.50 11.16 -11.27
N PHE A 93 17.53 11.78 -10.72
CA PHE A 93 17.89 13.18 -10.94
C PHE A 93 19.06 13.27 -11.93
#